data_AF-A0A661H6Y3-F1
#
_entry.id   AF-A0A661H6Y3-F1
#
_cell.length_a   1.000
_cell.length_b   1.000
_cell.length_c   1.000
_cell.angle_alpha   90.00
_cell.angle_beta   90.00
_cell.angle_gamma   90.00
#
_symmetry.space_group_name_H-M   'P 1'
#
loop_
_entity.id
_entity.type
_entity.pdbx_description
1 polymer ?
#
loop_
_entity_poly.entity_id
_entity_poly.type
_entity_poly.pdbx_seq_one_letter_code
_entity_poly.pdbx_strand_id
1 'polypeptide(L)'
;MLEDANYYFQKAADVLNLPDRLREILLAPIRVVKVDLVIDDDAGKLQHYQGFRVQHNKARGPMKGGLRFHPSMDEDHAAALASLMTWKTAVVDVPFGGAKGGINCDPTKMSERELNEVTRRFVEQTKEIIGPTTDIPAPDVNTNAMVMGWIMDEYSKYAGFSPGVVTGKPLHLFGSEGRDEATGRGVMVVLDEALKDRGKSWQDIRVAVQGFGNVGANAARLIAEQGAKIVAI
;
A
#
# COMPACT_ATOMS: atom_id res chain seq x y z
N MET A 1 -6.54 15.73 -0.83
CA MET A 1 -6.52 14.25 -0.62
C MET A 1 -7.17 13.85 0.70
N LEU A 2 -6.69 14.31 1.85
CA LEU A 2 -7.32 13.97 3.15
C LEU A 2 -8.76 14.50 3.23
N GLU A 3 -8.98 15.74 2.79
CA GLU A 3 -10.32 16.32 2.68
C GLU A 3 -11.24 15.51 1.77
N ASP A 4 -10.75 15.04 0.61
CA ASP A 4 -11.52 14.21 -0.32
C ASP A 4 -11.89 12.86 0.31
N ALA A 5 -10.94 12.21 0.98
CA ALA A 5 -11.18 10.95 1.69
C ALA A 5 -12.25 11.13 2.77
N ASN A 6 -12.18 12.22 3.54
CA ASN A 6 -13.15 12.55 4.57
C ASN A 6 -14.53 12.87 3.97
N TYR A 7 -14.58 13.58 2.83
CA TYR A 7 -15.82 13.86 2.12
C TYR A 7 -16.57 12.58 1.72
N TYR A 8 -15.86 11.59 1.14
CA TYR A 8 -16.48 10.31 0.79
C TYR A 8 -16.86 9.47 2.01
N PHE A 9 -16.07 9.52 3.09
CA PHE A 9 -16.44 8.90 4.35
C PHE A 9 -17.75 9.48 4.90
N GLN A 10 -17.90 10.81 4.92
CA GLN A 10 -19.10 11.46 5.44
C GLN A 10 -20.35 11.05 4.65
N LYS A 11 -20.24 10.98 3.31
CA LYS A 11 -21.34 10.46 2.47
C LYS A 11 -21.73 9.03 2.83
N ALA A 12 -20.77 8.14 3.05
CA ALA A 12 -21.06 6.77 3.45
C ALA A 12 -21.67 6.72 4.87
N ALA A 13 -21.18 7.55 5.78
CA ALA A 13 -21.70 7.67 7.14
C ALA A 13 -23.16 8.18 7.17
N ASP A 14 -23.52 9.10 6.27
CA ASP A 14 -24.90 9.60 6.09
C ASP A 14 -25.84 8.47 5.66
N VAL A 15 -25.43 7.65 4.69
CA VAL A 15 -26.22 6.48 4.24
C VAL A 15 -26.47 5.50 5.38
N LEU A 16 -25.51 5.35 6.29
CA LEU A 16 -25.62 4.46 7.45
C LEU A 16 -26.31 5.11 8.66
N ASN A 17 -26.69 6.39 8.58
CA ASN A 17 -27.15 7.19 9.73
C ASN A 17 -26.20 7.08 10.94
N LEU A 18 -24.90 7.13 10.67
CA LEU A 18 -23.89 6.92 11.70
C LEU A 18 -23.87 8.12 12.68
N PRO A 19 -23.94 7.90 14.00
CA PRO A 19 -23.85 8.96 14.99
C PRO A 19 -22.54 9.75 14.90
N ASP A 20 -22.58 11.06 15.16
CA ASP A 20 -21.42 11.96 15.07
C ASP A 20 -20.22 11.48 15.89
N ARG A 21 -20.47 10.97 17.10
CA ARG A 21 -19.43 10.39 17.96
C ARG A 21 -18.65 9.25 17.28
N LEU A 22 -19.33 8.40 16.50
CA LEU A 22 -18.65 7.34 15.76
C LEU A 22 -17.92 7.89 14.54
N ARG A 23 -18.45 8.92 13.89
CA ARG A 23 -17.77 9.59 12.77
C ARG A 23 -16.42 10.17 13.22
N GLU A 24 -16.41 10.88 14.35
CA GLU A 24 -15.18 11.45 14.91
C GLU A 24 -14.12 10.37 15.19
N ILE A 25 -14.52 9.25 15.80
CA ILE A 25 -13.62 8.13 16.10
C ILE A 25 -13.06 7.49 14.82
N LEU A 26 -13.87 7.38 13.77
CA LEU A 26 -13.49 6.71 12.52
C LEU A 26 -12.70 7.58 11.55
N LEU A 27 -12.74 8.90 11.71
CA LEU A 27 -11.95 9.86 10.92
C LEU A 27 -10.52 10.02 11.44
N ALA A 28 -10.33 9.94 12.75
CA ALA A 28 -9.02 10.14 13.37
C ALA A 28 -8.17 8.85 13.30
N PRO A 29 -6.90 8.93 12.85
CA PRO A 29 -6.01 7.79 12.98
C PRO A 29 -5.68 7.51 14.44
N ILE A 30 -5.58 6.24 14.83
CA ILE A 30 -5.19 5.85 16.19
C ILE A 30 -3.77 6.28 16.57
N ARG A 31 -2.87 6.41 15.59
CA ARG A 31 -1.47 6.81 15.80
C ARG A 31 -0.86 7.33 14.50
N VAL A 32 -0.11 8.41 14.62
CA VAL A 32 0.80 8.92 13.59
C VAL A 32 2.21 8.87 14.14
N VAL A 33 3.14 8.27 13.40
CA VAL A 33 4.57 8.28 13.73
C VAL A 33 5.33 8.98 12.61
N LYS A 34 6.06 10.03 12.98
CA LYS A 34 6.97 10.78 12.10
C LYS A 34 8.39 10.63 12.63
N VAL A 35 9.33 10.29 11.75
CA VAL A 35 10.73 10.01 12.09
C VAL A 35 11.66 10.75 11.15
N ASP A 36 12.79 11.23 11.66
CA ASP A 36 13.87 11.76 10.83
C ASP A 36 14.83 10.61 10.48
N LEU A 37 15.25 10.56 9.23
CA LEU A 37 16.10 9.52 8.67
C LEU A 37 17.34 10.20 8.08
N VAL A 38 18.47 10.02 8.76
CA VAL A 38 19.75 10.60 8.35
C VAL A 38 20.64 9.50 7.80
N ILE A 39 21.14 9.71 6.59
CA ILE A 39 22.12 8.83 5.92
C ILE A 39 23.21 9.66 5.25
N ASP A 40 24.35 9.04 4.96
CA ASP A 40 25.34 9.62 4.06
C ASP A 40 25.03 9.21 2.61
N ASP A 41 25.04 10.18 1.69
CA ASP A 41 25.00 9.90 0.25
C ASP A 41 26.31 9.26 -0.24
N ASP A 42 26.34 8.84 -1.50
CA ASP A 42 27.52 8.18 -2.08
C ASP A 42 28.77 9.09 -2.13
N ALA A 43 28.59 10.41 -1.98
CA ALA A 43 29.68 11.37 -1.87
C ALA A 43 30.10 11.65 -0.41
N GLY A 44 29.48 10.97 0.57
CA GLY A 44 29.75 11.13 2.00
C GLY A 44 29.12 12.38 2.60
N LYS A 45 28.11 12.96 1.96
CA LYS A 45 27.36 14.11 2.47
C LYS A 45 26.08 13.64 3.15
N LEU A 46 25.83 14.19 4.34
CA LEU A 46 24.60 13.94 5.09
C LEU A 46 23.35 14.39 4.32
N GLN A 47 22.37 13.48 4.26
CA GLN A 47 21.04 13.70 3.71
C GLN A 47 19.99 13.45 4.78
N HIS A 48 18.93 14.25 4.78
CA HIS A 48 17.79 14.13 5.69
C HIS A 48 16.53 13.76 4.91
N TYR A 49 15.83 12.75 5.38
CA TYR A 49 14.51 12.36 4.91
C TYR A 49 13.54 12.23 6.08
N GLN A 50 12.26 12.44 5.81
CA GLN A 50 11.18 12.23 6.76
C GLN A 50 10.45 10.93 6.40
N GLY A 51 10.37 10.04 7.39
CA GLY A 51 9.57 8.84 7.35
C GLY A 51 8.25 9.04 8.08
N PHE A 52 7.19 8.42 7.55
CA PHE A 52 5.85 8.44 8.14
C PHE A 52 5.29 7.02 8.24
N ARG A 53 4.65 6.70 9.37
CA ARG A 53 3.78 5.53 9.51
C ARG A 53 2.51 5.92 10.25
N VAL A 54 1.40 5.95 9.52
CA VAL A 54 0.06 6.23 10.03
C VAL A 54 -0.68 4.92 10.21
N GLN A 55 -1.14 4.71 11.44
CA GLN A 55 -1.96 3.58 11.88
C GLN A 55 -3.37 4.14 12.09
N HIS A 56 -4.29 3.81 11.18
CA HIS A 56 -5.60 4.45 11.15
C HIS A 56 -6.59 3.76 12.08
N ASN A 57 -6.83 2.47 11.89
CA ASN A 57 -7.80 1.73 12.67
C ASN A 57 -7.39 0.25 12.75
N LYS A 58 -7.56 -0.39 13.92
CA LYS A 58 -7.19 -1.79 14.19
C LYS A 58 -8.36 -2.67 14.65
N ALA A 59 -9.60 -2.20 14.53
CA ALA A 59 -10.77 -2.87 15.10
C ALA A 59 -11.01 -4.28 14.52
N ARG A 60 -10.63 -4.52 13.26
CA ARG A 60 -10.80 -5.81 12.57
C ARG A 60 -9.58 -6.73 12.65
N GLY A 61 -8.47 -6.28 13.23
CA GLY A 61 -7.22 -7.05 13.30
C GLY A 61 -5.97 -6.18 13.12
N PRO A 62 -4.81 -6.80 12.86
CA PRO A 62 -3.55 -6.09 12.60
C PRO A 62 -3.71 -5.08 11.47
N MET A 63 -2.93 -4.01 11.47
CA MET A 63 -3.04 -2.99 10.43
C MET A 63 -2.28 -3.41 9.18
N LYS A 64 -2.81 -3.02 8.01
CA LYS A 64 -2.19 -3.32 6.72
C LYS A 64 -2.04 -2.06 5.89
N GLY A 65 -0.84 -1.85 5.35
CA GLY A 65 -0.55 -0.62 4.63
C GLY A 65 0.75 -0.61 3.86
N GLY A 66 0.72 -0.17 2.60
CA GLY A 66 1.92 0.00 1.77
C GLY A 66 2.84 1.13 2.25
N LEU A 67 4.10 1.10 1.78
CA LEU A 67 5.10 2.15 1.98
C LEU A 67 5.40 2.84 0.65
N ARG A 68 5.11 4.13 0.57
CA ARG A 68 5.33 4.95 -0.63
C ARG A 68 6.62 5.76 -0.50
N PHE A 69 7.51 5.67 -1.48
CA PHE A 69 8.72 6.49 -1.51
C PHE A 69 8.56 7.55 -2.60
N HIS A 70 8.24 8.77 -2.20
CA HIS A 70 7.96 9.85 -3.14
C HIS A 70 8.24 11.21 -2.50
N PRO A 71 8.78 12.20 -3.23
CA PRO A 71 9.15 13.51 -2.66
C PRO A 71 7.99 14.26 -1.99
N SER A 72 6.76 14.04 -2.48
CA SER A 72 5.55 14.65 -1.94
C SER A 72 4.88 13.84 -0.81
N MET A 73 5.59 12.88 -0.21
CA MET A 73 5.07 12.19 0.97
C MET A 73 5.11 13.11 2.17
N ASP A 74 3.96 13.29 2.78
CA ASP A 74 3.77 13.99 4.04
C ASP A 74 2.77 13.22 4.93
N GLU A 75 2.47 13.80 6.09
CA GLU A 75 1.56 13.21 7.08
C GLU A 75 0.12 13.10 6.56
N ASP A 76 -0.42 14.16 5.96
CA ASP A 76 -1.80 14.22 5.47
C ASP A 76 -2.04 13.20 4.36
N HIS A 77 -1.08 13.06 3.44
CA HIS A 77 -1.11 12.06 2.39
C HIS A 77 -1.08 10.64 2.97
N ALA A 78 -0.23 10.37 3.96
CA ALA A 78 -0.19 9.08 4.63
C ALA A 78 -1.49 8.78 5.39
N ALA A 79 -2.07 9.77 6.07
CA ALA A 79 -3.32 9.63 6.82
C ALA A 79 -4.50 9.34 5.89
N ALA A 80 -4.62 10.08 4.78
CA ALA A 80 -5.67 9.86 3.79
C ALA A 80 -5.62 8.42 3.25
N LEU A 81 -4.43 7.94 2.86
CA LEU A 81 -4.27 6.59 2.33
C LEU A 81 -4.45 5.51 3.41
N ALA A 82 -4.10 5.77 4.67
CA ALA A 82 -4.30 4.82 5.77
C ALA A 82 -5.79 4.62 6.09
N SER A 83 -6.59 5.69 5.99
CA SER A 83 -8.06 5.60 6.10
C SER A 83 -8.64 4.72 5.00
N LEU A 84 -8.24 4.95 3.74
CA LEU A 84 -8.67 4.15 2.59
C LEU A 84 -8.27 2.67 2.73
N MET A 85 -7.12 2.37 3.36
CA MET A 85 -6.73 0.98 3.65
C MET A 85 -7.68 0.32 4.66
N THR A 86 -8.18 1.06 5.66
CA THR A 86 -9.17 0.54 6.62
C THR A 86 -10.46 0.14 5.91
N TRP A 87 -10.95 0.99 5.02
CA TRP A 87 -12.17 0.71 4.27
C TRP A 87 -11.96 -0.40 3.25
N LYS A 88 -10.83 -0.41 2.56
CA LYS A 88 -10.50 -1.45 1.59
C LYS A 88 -10.45 -2.85 2.22
N THR A 89 -9.79 -3.00 3.37
CA THR A 89 -9.73 -4.30 4.06
C THR A 89 -11.08 -4.73 4.61
N ALA A 90 -11.93 -3.78 5.02
CA ALA A 90 -13.32 -4.03 5.39
C ALA A 90 -14.16 -4.53 4.21
N VAL A 91 -14.09 -3.86 3.05
CA VAL A 91 -14.88 -4.18 1.85
C VAL A 91 -14.54 -5.57 1.30
N VAL A 92 -13.26 -5.95 1.27
CA VAL A 92 -12.83 -7.28 0.78
C VAL A 92 -12.81 -8.35 1.88
N ASP A 93 -13.40 -8.06 3.04
CA ASP A 93 -13.59 -8.96 4.18
C ASP A 93 -12.34 -9.71 4.65
N VAL A 94 -11.20 -9.02 4.70
CA VAL A 94 -9.96 -9.59 5.28
C VAL A 94 -9.75 -9.07 6.71
N PRO A 95 -9.15 -9.87 7.63
CA PRO A 95 -9.04 -9.54 9.05
C PRO A 95 -7.91 -8.54 9.34
N PHE A 96 -7.96 -7.39 8.66
CA PHE A 96 -7.00 -6.31 8.80
C PHE A 96 -7.68 -4.98 9.05
N GLY A 97 -7.04 -4.17 9.88
CA GLY A 97 -7.22 -2.72 9.92
C GLY A 97 -6.47 -2.01 8.79
N GLY A 98 -6.39 -0.68 8.87
CA GLY A 98 -5.69 0.15 7.88
C GLY A 98 -4.49 0.88 8.45
N ALA A 99 -3.40 0.87 7.69
CA ALA A 99 -2.24 1.72 7.88
C ALA A 99 -1.72 2.22 6.54
N LYS A 100 -0.81 3.18 6.57
CA LYS A 100 0.02 3.56 5.44
C LYS A 100 1.30 4.20 5.95
N GLY A 101 2.36 4.16 5.16
CA GLY A 101 3.55 4.94 5.45
C GLY A 101 4.32 5.28 4.20
N GLY A 102 5.51 5.82 4.40
CA GLY A 102 6.39 6.20 3.33
C GLY A 102 7.54 7.07 3.78
N ILE A 103 8.38 7.42 2.82
CA ILE A 103 9.54 8.29 3.00
C ILE A 103 9.47 9.37 1.91
N ASN A 104 9.77 10.61 2.26
CA ASN A 104 9.76 11.74 1.33
C ASN A 104 11.01 11.81 0.41
N CYS A 105 11.43 10.68 -0.13
CA CYS A 105 12.59 10.58 -1.01
C CYS A 105 12.21 10.38 -2.48
N ASP A 106 13.17 10.60 -3.38
CA ASP A 106 13.07 10.29 -4.82
C ASP A 106 13.96 9.09 -5.16
N PRO A 107 13.42 7.85 -5.18
CA PRO A 107 14.23 6.66 -5.46
C PRO A 107 14.92 6.68 -6.82
N THR A 108 14.48 7.51 -7.77
CA THR A 108 15.11 7.61 -9.11
C THR A 108 16.42 8.38 -9.09
N LYS A 109 16.70 9.10 -8.01
CA LYS A 109 17.92 9.89 -7.79
C LYS A 109 18.84 9.30 -6.73
N MET A 110 18.47 8.14 -6.19
CA MET A 110 19.22 7.46 -5.15
C MET A 110 19.93 6.24 -5.73
N SER A 111 21.13 5.96 -5.24
CA SER A 111 21.75 4.67 -5.50
C SER A 111 21.02 3.56 -4.72
N GLU A 112 21.24 2.31 -5.13
CA GLU A 112 20.68 1.16 -4.39
C GLU A 112 21.17 1.12 -2.94
N ARG A 113 22.42 1.55 -2.69
CA ARG A 113 22.99 1.64 -1.34
C ARG A 113 22.25 2.65 -0.49
N GLU A 114 22.06 3.87 -0.99
CA GLU A 114 21.33 4.93 -0.29
C GLU A 114 19.87 4.52 -0.02
N LEU A 115 19.22 3.90 -1.01
CA LEU A 115 17.85 3.42 -0.87
C LEU A 115 17.74 2.30 0.16
N ASN A 116 18.71 1.39 0.20
CA ASN A 116 18.81 0.35 1.22
C ASN A 116 18.98 0.97 2.60
N GLU A 117 19.91 1.91 2.75
CA GLU A 117 20.24 2.53 4.02
C GLU A 117 19.04 3.31 4.60
N VAL A 118 18.40 4.16 3.80
CA VAL A 118 17.23 4.92 4.27
C VAL A 118 16.06 3.99 4.65
N THR A 119 15.90 2.87 3.92
CA THR A 119 14.90 1.85 4.24
C THR A 119 15.19 1.20 5.59
N ARG A 120 16.45 0.85 5.86
CA ARG A 120 16.85 0.23 7.12
C ARG A 120 16.70 1.20 8.29
N ARG A 121 17.12 2.46 8.13
CA ARG A 121 16.87 3.52 9.12
C ARG A 121 15.39 3.68 9.43
N PHE A 122 14.52 3.63 8.42
CA PHE A 122 13.08 3.68 8.64
C PHE A 122 12.58 2.51 9.51
N VAL A 123 13.08 1.29 9.29
CA VAL A 123 12.74 0.14 10.13
C VAL A 123 13.27 0.30 11.55
N GLU A 124 14.52 0.75 11.72
CA GLU A 124 15.11 1.00 13.04
C GLU A 124 14.21 1.91 13.89
N GLN A 125 13.66 2.97 13.27
CA GLN A 125 12.80 3.96 13.91
C GLN A 125 11.34 3.53 14.08
N THR A 126 10.87 2.51 13.36
CA THR A 126 9.45 2.08 13.37
C THR A 126 9.22 0.65 13.85
N LYS A 127 10.28 -0.10 14.17
CA LYS A 127 10.20 -1.52 14.59
C LYS A 127 9.27 -1.78 15.78
N GLU A 128 9.09 -0.81 16.69
CA GLU A 128 8.22 -0.97 17.86
C GLU A 128 6.72 -0.92 17.51
N ILE A 129 6.39 -0.36 16.35
CA ILE A 129 5.00 -0.17 15.92
C ILE A 129 4.58 -1.14 14.81
N ILE A 130 5.53 -1.77 14.11
CA ILE A 130 5.28 -2.79 13.09
C ILE A 130 5.49 -4.20 13.66
N GLY A 131 4.93 -5.21 13.00
CA GLY A 131 5.02 -6.59 13.44
C GLY A 131 3.97 -7.48 12.78
N PRO A 132 4.19 -8.80 12.74
CA PRO A 132 3.32 -9.74 12.03
C PRO A 132 1.88 -9.78 12.54
N THR A 133 1.64 -9.35 13.78
CA THR A 133 0.34 -9.34 14.45
C THR A 133 -0.10 -7.93 14.89
N THR A 134 0.61 -6.89 14.48
CA THR A 134 0.35 -5.50 14.89
C THR A 134 0.13 -4.59 13.69
N ASP A 135 1.12 -4.46 12.82
CA ASP A 135 1.07 -3.64 11.61
C ASP A 135 2.06 -4.17 10.57
N ILE A 136 1.54 -4.54 9.39
CA ILE A 136 2.27 -5.27 8.36
C ILE A 136 2.43 -4.37 7.12
N PRO A 137 3.63 -3.83 6.85
CA PRO A 137 3.91 -3.08 5.64
C PRO A 137 3.77 -3.88 4.34
N ALA A 138 3.77 -3.18 3.20
CA ALA A 138 3.75 -3.75 1.84
C ALA A 138 4.38 -2.78 0.85
N PRO A 139 4.60 -3.19 -0.41
CA PRO A 139 4.95 -2.27 -1.48
C PRO A 139 3.83 -1.26 -1.76
N ASP A 140 4.23 -0.09 -2.24
CA ASP A 140 3.40 0.94 -2.86
C ASP A 140 4.21 1.65 -3.96
N VAL A 141 3.86 2.87 -4.34
CA VAL A 141 4.58 3.65 -5.37
C VAL A 141 6.07 3.76 -5.01
N ASN A 142 6.91 3.38 -5.98
CA ASN A 142 8.37 3.33 -5.93
C ASN A 142 8.98 2.43 -4.83
N THR A 143 8.22 1.48 -4.29
CA THR A 143 8.78 0.37 -3.51
C THR A 143 8.38 -0.96 -4.15
N ASN A 144 9.18 -1.99 -3.93
CA ASN A 144 9.04 -3.27 -4.63
C ASN A 144 9.46 -4.44 -3.71
N ALA A 145 9.55 -5.64 -4.27
CA ALA A 145 9.92 -6.83 -3.53
C ALA A 145 11.31 -6.72 -2.87
N MET A 146 12.29 -6.10 -3.54
CA MET A 146 13.63 -5.90 -2.98
C MET A 146 13.57 -5.07 -1.68
N VAL A 147 12.85 -3.93 -1.71
CA VAL A 147 12.65 -3.07 -0.54
C VAL A 147 11.99 -3.85 0.61
N MET A 148 11.00 -4.71 0.31
CA MET A 148 10.35 -5.54 1.33
C MET A 148 11.29 -6.60 1.89
N GLY A 149 12.21 -7.13 1.09
CA GLY A 149 13.27 -8.02 1.54
C GLY A 149 14.19 -7.33 2.56
N TRP A 150 14.60 -6.09 2.28
CA TRP A 150 15.41 -5.30 3.22
C TRP A 150 14.67 -4.99 4.52
N ILE A 151 13.37 -4.71 4.46
CA ILE A 151 12.55 -4.48 5.65
C ILE A 151 12.48 -5.74 6.52
N MET A 152 12.23 -6.90 5.89
CA MET A 152 12.16 -8.17 6.61
C MET A 152 13.51 -8.53 7.25
N ASP A 153 14.60 -8.34 6.52
CA ASP A 153 15.97 -8.56 7.00
C ASP A 153 16.31 -7.65 8.19
N GLU A 154 16.09 -6.34 8.05
CA GLU A 154 16.40 -5.38 9.12
C GLU A 154 15.56 -5.62 10.37
N TYR A 155 14.26 -5.85 10.22
CA TYR A 155 13.38 -6.13 11.35
C TYR A 155 13.79 -7.43 12.07
N SER A 156 14.21 -8.45 11.31
CA SER A 156 14.59 -9.75 11.87
C SER A 156 15.84 -9.69 12.75
N LYS A 157 16.69 -8.66 12.61
CA LYS A 157 17.82 -8.42 13.53
C LYS A 157 17.36 -8.12 14.96
N TYR A 158 16.18 -7.52 15.12
CA TYR A 158 15.64 -7.11 16.42
C TYR A 158 14.65 -8.12 17.00
N ALA A 159 13.84 -8.75 16.14
CA ALA A 159 12.74 -9.61 16.55
C ALA A 159 12.95 -11.11 16.26
N GLY A 160 14.11 -11.49 15.71
CA GLY A 160 14.33 -12.83 15.17
C GLY A 160 13.55 -13.07 13.88
N PHE A 161 13.61 -14.31 13.39
CA PHE A 161 13.02 -14.70 12.10
C PHE A 161 11.52 -14.37 12.01
N SER A 162 11.19 -13.30 11.27
CA SER A 162 9.85 -12.71 11.22
C SER A 162 9.35 -12.48 9.80
N PRO A 163 9.18 -13.51 8.96
CA PRO A 163 8.81 -13.35 7.55
C PRO A 163 7.44 -12.67 7.39
N GLY A 164 6.54 -12.79 8.37
CA GLY A 164 5.21 -12.18 8.35
C GLY A 164 5.17 -10.67 8.59
N VAL A 165 6.29 -10.03 8.95
CA VAL A 165 6.30 -8.58 9.27
C VAL A 165 5.95 -7.70 8.08
N VAL A 166 6.22 -8.16 6.86
CA VAL A 166 5.97 -7.42 5.62
C VAL A 166 5.52 -8.36 4.50
N THR A 167 4.59 -7.90 3.66
CA THR A 167 4.13 -8.67 2.48
C THR A 167 4.72 -8.13 1.19
N GLY A 168 4.59 -8.87 0.08
CA GLY A 168 5.16 -8.47 -1.21
C GLY A 168 6.67 -8.67 -1.32
N LYS A 169 7.24 -9.58 -0.51
CA LYS A 169 8.65 -10.00 -0.55
C LYS A 169 8.95 -10.87 -1.80
N PRO A 170 10.24 -11.05 -2.17
CA PRO A 170 10.64 -12.00 -3.20
C PRO A 170 10.23 -13.43 -2.83
N LEU A 171 10.00 -14.29 -3.84
CA LEU A 171 9.56 -15.67 -3.61
C LEU A 171 10.54 -16.45 -2.71
N HIS A 172 11.84 -16.33 -2.97
CA HIS A 172 12.90 -16.97 -2.18
C HIS A 172 13.03 -16.41 -0.75
N LEU A 173 12.33 -15.31 -0.42
CA LEU A 173 12.22 -14.75 0.93
C LEU A 173 10.78 -14.85 1.46
N PHE A 174 10.14 -16.01 1.29
CA PHE A 174 8.77 -16.26 1.79
C PHE A 174 7.74 -15.29 1.20
N GLY A 175 7.90 -14.95 -0.08
CA GLY A 175 6.91 -14.28 -0.90
C GLY A 175 5.79 -15.23 -1.32
N SER A 176 4.69 -14.68 -1.80
CA SER A 176 3.58 -15.47 -2.36
C SER A 176 3.67 -15.46 -3.88
N GLU A 177 3.50 -16.62 -4.50
CA GLU A 177 3.24 -16.73 -5.93
C GLU A 177 1.95 -15.99 -6.30
N GLY A 178 1.86 -15.54 -7.56
CA GLY A 178 0.73 -14.76 -8.07
C GLY A 178 0.61 -13.33 -7.54
N ARG A 179 1.44 -12.92 -6.57
CA ARG A 179 1.34 -11.58 -5.93
C ARG A 179 1.48 -10.42 -6.92
N ASP A 180 2.36 -10.59 -7.91
CA ASP A 180 2.71 -9.55 -8.87
C ASP A 180 1.51 -9.16 -9.74
N GLU A 181 0.83 -10.17 -10.30
CA GLU A 181 -0.35 -9.99 -11.14
C GLU A 181 -1.67 -9.84 -10.36
N ALA A 182 -1.69 -10.10 -9.05
CA ALA A 182 -2.91 -10.20 -8.24
C ALA A 182 -3.86 -8.99 -8.38
N THR A 183 -3.32 -7.77 -8.46
CA THR A 183 -4.16 -6.56 -8.58
C THR A 183 -4.79 -6.48 -9.98
N GLY A 184 -4.02 -6.74 -11.04
CA GLY A 184 -4.54 -6.77 -12.41
C GLY A 184 -5.55 -7.89 -12.62
N ARG A 185 -5.29 -9.06 -12.01
CA ARG A 185 -6.24 -10.18 -11.95
C ARG A 185 -7.53 -9.79 -11.23
N GLY A 186 -7.44 -9.06 -10.12
CA GLY A 186 -8.61 -8.52 -9.42
C GLY A 186 -9.46 -7.60 -10.30
N VAL A 187 -8.84 -6.73 -11.10
CA VAL A 187 -9.54 -5.88 -12.07
C VAL A 187 -10.31 -6.73 -13.09
N MET A 188 -9.65 -7.75 -13.66
CA MET A 188 -10.30 -8.69 -14.59
C MET A 188 -11.48 -9.41 -13.93
N VAL A 189 -11.31 -9.95 -12.72
CA VAL A 189 -12.37 -10.69 -12.00
C VAL A 189 -13.58 -9.80 -11.70
N VAL A 190 -13.36 -8.57 -11.22
CA VAL A 190 -14.46 -7.63 -10.96
C VAL A 190 -15.17 -7.24 -12.25
N LEU A 191 -14.42 -7.06 -13.35
CA LEU A 191 -15.00 -6.78 -14.65
C LEU A 191 -15.83 -7.96 -15.17
N ASP A 192 -15.37 -9.20 -14.98
CA ASP A 192 -16.12 -10.42 -15.34
C ASP A 192 -17.49 -10.46 -14.67
N GLU A 193 -17.54 -10.23 -13.36
CA GLU A 193 -18.79 -10.20 -12.59
C GLU A 193 -19.71 -9.05 -13.05
N ALA A 194 -19.15 -7.88 -13.35
CA ALA A 194 -19.91 -6.75 -13.88
C ALA A 194 -20.47 -7.01 -15.31
N LEU A 195 -19.79 -7.81 -16.12
CA LEU A 195 -20.28 -8.23 -17.44
C LEU A 195 -21.42 -9.23 -17.30
N LYS A 196 -21.27 -10.22 -16.41
CA LYS A 196 -22.33 -11.21 -16.12
C LYS A 196 -23.61 -10.56 -15.63
N ASP A 197 -23.52 -9.61 -14.69
CA ASP A 197 -24.67 -8.85 -14.18
C ASP A 197 -25.41 -8.07 -15.30
N ARG A 198 -24.68 -7.70 -16.36
CA ARG A 198 -25.22 -6.99 -17.53
C ARG A 198 -25.54 -7.91 -18.71
N GLY A 199 -25.43 -9.23 -18.55
CA GLY A 199 -25.65 -10.21 -19.61
C GLY A 199 -24.72 -10.06 -20.82
N LYS A 200 -23.48 -9.60 -20.60
CA LYS A 200 -22.45 -9.42 -21.64
C LYS A 200 -21.33 -10.44 -21.51
N SER A 201 -20.62 -10.71 -22.60
CA SER A 201 -19.37 -11.45 -22.60
C SER A 201 -18.15 -10.56 -22.88
N TRP A 202 -16.95 -11.15 -22.79
CA TRP A 202 -15.69 -10.50 -23.12
C TRP A 202 -15.63 -10.03 -24.59
N GLN A 203 -16.24 -10.77 -25.52
CA GLN A 203 -16.24 -10.45 -26.94
C GLN A 203 -17.13 -9.23 -27.26
N ASP A 204 -18.05 -8.86 -26.37
CA ASP A 204 -18.98 -7.73 -26.56
C ASP A 204 -18.36 -6.38 -26.20
N ILE A 205 -17.13 -6.36 -25.66
CA ILE A 205 -16.54 -5.14 -25.11
C ILE A 205 -15.23 -4.73 -25.77
N ARG A 206 -14.97 -3.43 -25.69
CA ARG A 206 -13.69 -2.79 -26.04
C ARG A 206 -13.16 -2.10 -24.80
N VAL A 207 -11.87 -2.28 -24.51
CA VAL A 207 -11.24 -1.84 -23.26
C VAL A 207 -10.14 -0.83 -23.56
N ALA A 208 -10.14 0.28 -22.82
CA ALA A 208 -9.04 1.23 -22.77
C ALA A 208 -8.41 1.17 -21.38
N VAL A 209 -7.09 1.12 -21.28
CA VAL A 209 -6.37 1.00 -19.99
C VAL A 209 -5.47 2.20 -19.80
N GLN A 210 -5.81 3.10 -18.88
CA GLN A 210 -4.94 4.23 -18.56
C GLN A 210 -3.83 3.81 -17.58
N GLY A 211 -2.59 3.89 -18.04
CA GLY A 211 -1.39 3.60 -17.25
C GLY A 211 -0.95 2.14 -17.38
N PHE A 212 0.30 1.92 -17.77
CA PHE A 212 0.84 0.60 -18.14
C PHE A 212 1.97 0.12 -17.22
N GLY A 213 1.86 0.42 -15.92
CA GLY A 213 2.71 -0.16 -14.87
C GLY A 213 2.23 -1.58 -14.49
N ASN A 214 2.70 -2.08 -13.34
CA ASN A 214 2.40 -3.45 -12.89
C ASN A 214 0.90 -3.82 -12.94
N VAL A 215 0.03 -2.93 -12.47
CA VAL A 215 -1.43 -3.19 -12.45
C VAL A 215 -2.02 -3.20 -13.86
N GLY A 216 -1.79 -2.13 -14.63
CA GLY A 216 -2.41 -1.95 -15.95
C GLY A 216 -1.93 -2.96 -16.97
N ALA A 217 -0.63 -3.28 -16.99
CA ALA A 217 -0.06 -4.28 -17.88
C ALA A 217 -0.63 -5.69 -17.61
N ASN A 218 -0.70 -6.11 -16.34
CA ASN A 218 -1.30 -7.38 -15.98
C ASN A 218 -2.82 -7.41 -16.24
N ALA A 219 -3.55 -6.33 -15.95
CA ALA A 219 -4.97 -6.25 -16.26
C ALA A 219 -5.23 -6.36 -17.77
N ALA A 220 -4.52 -5.57 -18.59
CA ALA A 220 -4.66 -5.59 -20.05
C ALA A 220 -4.37 -6.98 -20.64
N ARG A 221 -3.28 -7.62 -20.20
CA ARG A 221 -2.92 -8.98 -20.62
C ARG A 221 -4.00 -9.99 -20.25
N LEU A 222 -4.38 -10.05 -18.97
CA LEU A 222 -5.35 -11.03 -18.47
C LEU A 222 -6.75 -10.84 -19.11
N ILE A 223 -7.17 -9.58 -19.31
CA ILE A 223 -8.44 -9.27 -19.99
C ILE A 223 -8.39 -9.66 -21.48
N ALA A 224 -7.27 -9.41 -22.16
CA ALA A 224 -7.10 -9.84 -23.55
C ALA A 224 -7.10 -11.36 -23.69
N GLU A 225 -6.51 -12.09 -22.73
CA GLU A 225 -6.54 -13.56 -22.67
C GLU A 225 -7.97 -14.12 -22.52
N GLN A 226 -8.90 -13.38 -21.93
CA GLN A 226 -10.33 -13.76 -21.90
C GLN A 226 -11.06 -13.49 -23.23
N GLY A 227 -10.42 -12.82 -24.19
CA GLY A 227 -10.95 -12.54 -25.53
C GLY A 227 -11.54 -11.14 -25.72
N ALA A 228 -11.38 -10.23 -24.76
CA ALA A 228 -11.78 -8.84 -24.93
C ALA A 228 -10.76 -8.03 -25.75
N LYS A 229 -11.24 -7.05 -26.52
CA LYS A 229 -10.38 -6.22 -27.37
C LYS A 229 -9.84 -5.01 -26.63
N ILE A 230 -8.54 -4.99 -26.34
CA ILE A 230 -7.84 -3.79 -25.87
C ILE A 230 -7.67 -2.83 -27.06
N VAL A 231 -8.25 -1.64 -26.99
CA VAL A 231 -8.26 -0.66 -28.09
C VAL A 231 -7.42 0.58 -27.83
N ALA A 232 -7.03 0.82 -26.58
CA ALA A 232 -6.14 1.91 -26.19
C ALA A 232 -5.39 1.57 -24.89
N ILE A 233 -4.17 2.08 -24.77
CA ILE A 233 -3.31 2.10 -23.58
C ILE A 233 -2.89 3.55 -23.33
#